data_AF-A0A961GKF4-F1
#
_entry.id   AF-A0A961GKF4-F1
#
_cell.length_a   1.000
_cell.length_b   1.000
_cell.length_c   1.000
_cell.angle_alpha   90.00
_cell.angle_beta   90.00
_cell.angle_gamma   90.00
#
_symmetry.space_group_name_H-M   'P 1'
#
loop_
_entity.id
_entity.type
_entity.pdbx_description
1 polymer ?
#
loop_
_entity_poly.entity_id
_entity_poly.type
_entity_poly.pdbx_seq_one_letter_code
_entity_poly.pdbx_strand_id
1 'polypeptide(L)'
;SEDMGIIAVYMNDEKHPLAAIPRLLDRANQALQTLERYKSGLDEVAGQLARLEIEDAVTIRDVVILLQRMEMVLRISDEIEATIVELGTDGRLIRLQLDEIMAGVQDERRLVVLDYFHEDAAWHLEEAMTALDQLATSDLLDLKQVASMLHLPEGAGDLDGSLQPKGYRMLARIPRLPDGVVDHIVERFGTLSKIMRATIDDLDDVDGVGETRARAIKEGLSRLAEASILGRYS
;
A
#
# COMPACT_ATOMS: atom_id res chain seq x y z
N SER A 1 -28.75 -41.60 9.21
CA SER A 1 -27.69 -40.62 9.53
C SER A 1 -26.82 -40.44 8.30
N GLU A 2 -27.49 -40.06 7.21
CA GLU A 2 -27.05 -40.14 5.80
C GLU A 2 -27.21 -38.74 5.14
N ASP A 3 -27.50 -37.72 5.96
CA ASP A 3 -28.02 -36.40 5.54
C ASP A 3 -26.96 -35.31 5.43
N MET A 4 -25.67 -35.64 5.48
CA MET A 4 -24.61 -34.66 5.22
C MET A 4 -23.68 -35.18 4.14
N GLY A 5 -23.99 -34.81 2.89
CA GLY A 5 -23.14 -34.99 1.71
C GLY A 5 -21.88 -34.13 1.79
N ILE A 6 -21.01 -34.43 2.75
CA ILE A 6 -19.70 -33.81 2.89
C ILE A 6 -18.75 -34.57 1.98
N ILE A 7 -18.29 -33.90 0.92
CA ILE A 7 -17.20 -34.39 0.08
C ILE A 7 -15.90 -33.99 0.76
N ALA A 8 -14.95 -34.90 0.90
CA ALA A 8 -13.62 -34.60 1.43
C ALA A 8 -12.54 -35.15 0.51
N VAL A 9 -11.53 -34.34 0.24
CA VAL A 9 -10.32 -34.74 -0.49
C VAL A 9 -9.27 -35.14 0.54
N TYR A 10 -8.60 -36.26 0.27
CA TYR A 10 -7.49 -36.75 1.08
C TYR A 10 -6.24 -36.75 0.23
N MET A 11 -5.16 -36.14 0.73
CA MET A 11 -3.85 -36.16 0.09
C MET A 11 -2.79 -36.32 1.18
N ASN A 12 -1.99 -37.38 1.08
CA ASN A 12 -1.09 -37.80 2.17
C ASN A 12 -1.86 -37.96 3.50
N ASP A 13 -1.39 -37.33 4.58
CA ASP A 13 -2.01 -37.33 5.89
C ASP A 13 -2.98 -36.14 6.11
N GLU A 14 -3.27 -35.36 5.06
CA GLU A 14 -4.18 -34.21 5.13
C GLU A 14 -5.58 -34.57 4.61
N LYS A 15 -6.60 -34.18 5.38
CA LYS A 15 -8.01 -34.27 5.02
C LYS A 15 -8.58 -32.87 4.85
N HIS A 16 -9.07 -32.55 3.65
CA HIS A 16 -9.71 -31.28 3.35
C HIS A 16 -11.20 -31.48 2.99
N PRO A 17 -12.15 -31.08 3.85
CA PRO A 17 -13.57 -31.13 3.54
C PRO A 17 -13.95 -30.00 2.58
N LEU A 18 -14.60 -30.34 1.46
CA LEU A 18 -15.13 -29.37 0.51
C LEU A 18 -16.48 -28.85 0.97
N ALA A 19 -16.64 -27.54 0.97
CA ALA A 19 -17.92 -26.90 1.23
C ALA A 19 -18.80 -26.88 -0.03
N ALA A 20 -20.12 -26.84 0.17
CA ALA A 20 -21.05 -26.68 -0.94
C ALA A 20 -20.91 -25.28 -1.58
N ILE A 21 -21.01 -25.21 -2.91
CA ILE A 21 -20.87 -23.96 -3.68
C ILE A 21 -21.69 -22.79 -3.10
N PRO A 22 -22.99 -22.93 -2.76
CA PRO A 22 -23.75 -21.81 -2.20
C PRO A 22 -23.14 -21.22 -0.93
N ARG A 23 -22.59 -22.08 -0.06
CA ARG A 23 -21.94 -21.65 1.19
C ARG A 23 -20.64 -20.89 0.92
N LEU A 24 -19.86 -21.34 -0.08
CA LEU A 24 -18.64 -20.66 -0.49
C LEU A 24 -18.92 -19.30 -1.11
N LEU A 25 -19.97 -19.21 -1.95
CA LEU A 25 -20.42 -17.93 -2.52
C LEU A 25 -20.88 -16.95 -1.43
N ASP A 26 -21.66 -17.41 -0.46
CA ASP A 26 -22.10 -16.57 0.66
C ASP A 26 -20.91 -16.05 1.48
N ARG A 27 -19.93 -16.92 1.79
CA ARG A 27 -18.70 -16.52 2.48
C ARG A 27 -17.89 -15.52 1.67
N ALA A 28 -17.68 -15.77 0.38
CA ALA A 28 -16.94 -14.89 -0.52
C ALA A 28 -17.59 -13.50 -0.62
N ASN A 29 -18.92 -13.43 -0.75
CA ASN A 29 -19.65 -12.16 -0.79
C ASN A 29 -19.53 -11.38 0.53
N GLN A 30 -19.60 -12.05 1.69
CA GLN A 30 -19.40 -11.41 2.99
C GLN A 30 -17.97 -10.88 3.17
N ALA A 31 -16.98 -11.64 2.71
CA ALA A 31 -15.58 -11.25 2.74
C ALA A 31 -15.32 -10.06 1.80
N LEU A 32 -15.86 -10.06 0.57
CA LEU A 32 -15.78 -8.93 -0.36
C LEU A 32 -16.39 -7.65 0.22
N GLN A 33 -17.58 -7.71 0.80
CA GLN A 33 -18.19 -6.55 1.47
C GLN A 33 -17.33 -6.04 2.64
N THR A 34 -16.60 -6.94 3.31
CA THR A 34 -15.66 -6.55 4.35
C THR A 34 -14.44 -5.88 3.73
N LEU A 35 -13.87 -6.46 2.67
CA LEU A 35 -12.75 -5.89 1.93
C LEU A 35 -13.06 -4.47 1.42
N GLU A 36 -14.25 -4.24 0.84
CA GLU A 36 -14.69 -2.91 0.39
C GLU A 36 -14.67 -1.87 1.52
N ARG A 37 -15.16 -2.23 2.71
CA ARG A 37 -15.12 -1.35 3.89
C ARG A 37 -13.69 -1.06 4.32
N TYR A 38 -12.82 -2.08 4.31
CA TYR A 38 -11.41 -1.91 4.65
C TYR A 38 -10.67 -1.08 3.62
N LYS A 39 -10.94 -1.26 2.33
CA LYS A 39 -10.39 -0.46 1.23
C LYS A 39 -10.81 1.00 1.34
N SER A 40 -12.09 1.28 1.61
CA SER A 40 -12.56 2.64 1.85
C SER A 40 -11.82 3.31 3.01
N GLY A 41 -11.66 2.61 4.14
CA GLY A 41 -10.89 3.12 5.27
C GLY A 41 -9.40 3.29 4.96
N LEU A 42 -8.82 2.40 4.14
CA LEU A 42 -7.46 2.54 3.65
C LEU A 42 -7.31 3.81 2.80
N ASP A 43 -8.24 4.07 1.88
CA ASP A 43 -8.21 5.25 1.00
C ASP A 43 -8.30 6.56 1.80
N GLU A 44 -9.11 6.58 2.86
CA GLU A 44 -9.19 7.73 3.77
C GLU A 44 -7.84 8.00 4.46
N VAL A 45 -7.20 6.97 5.00
CA VAL A 45 -5.89 7.07 5.67
C VAL A 45 -4.79 7.44 4.66
N ALA A 46 -4.80 6.86 3.47
CA ALA A 46 -3.85 7.19 2.41
C ALA A 46 -3.97 8.66 1.99
N GLY A 47 -5.20 9.16 1.87
CA GLY A 47 -5.49 10.57 1.63
C GLY A 47 -5.01 11.48 2.76
N GLN A 48 -5.21 11.08 4.02
CA GLN A 48 -4.69 11.82 5.18
C GLN A 48 -3.16 11.89 5.17
N LEU A 49 -2.46 10.77 4.96
CA LEU A 49 -1.01 10.75 4.88
C LEU A 49 -0.50 11.63 3.74
N ALA A 50 -1.13 11.59 2.56
CA ALA A 50 -0.74 12.44 1.43
C ALA A 50 -0.82 13.94 1.77
N ARG A 51 -1.77 14.37 2.60
CA ARG A 51 -1.82 15.76 3.09
C ARG A 51 -0.65 16.08 4.01
N LEU A 52 -0.37 15.20 4.96
CA LEU A 52 0.76 15.37 5.90
C LEU A 52 2.11 15.38 5.18
N GLU A 53 2.26 14.59 4.12
CA GLU A 53 3.46 14.57 3.26
C GLU A 53 3.71 15.91 2.57
N ILE A 54 2.66 16.50 2.00
CA ILE A 54 2.71 17.82 1.34
C ILE A 54 3.04 18.92 2.36
N GLU A 55 2.57 18.75 3.59
CA GLU A 55 2.74 19.70 4.69
C GLU A 55 4.06 19.51 5.47
N ASP A 56 4.88 18.52 5.10
CA ASP A 56 6.13 18.17 5.78
C ASP A 56 5.90 17.88 7.28
N ALA A 57 4.79 17.21 7.61
CA ALA A 57 4.29 17.01 8.96
C ALA A 57 3.98 15.53 9.29
N VAL A 58 4.59 14.60 8.55
CA VAL A 58 4.38 13.15 8.75
C VAL A 58 5.04 12.68 10.03
N THR A 59 4.36 11.79 10.76
CA THR A 59 4.92 11.06 11.90
C THR A 59 5.07 9.57 11.59
N ILE A 60 5.88 8.87 12.39
CA ILE A 60 6.00 7.39 12.32
C ILE A 60 4.63 6.73 12.44
N ARG A 61 3.78 7.22 13.35
CA ARG A 61 2.42 6.73 13.56
C ARG A 61 1.60 6.74 12.27
N ASP A 62 1.64 7.82 11.50
CA ASP A 62 0.82 7.98 10.29
C ASP A 62 1.19 6.94 9.24
N VAL A 63 2.50 6.72 9.03
CA VAL A 63 3.03 5.72 8.09
C VAL A 63 2.66 4.31 8.53
N VAL A 64 2.85 4.00 9.81
CA VAL A 64 2.58 2.67 10.35
C VAL A 64 1.10 2.33 10.33
N ILE A 65 0.21 3.30 10.63
CA ILE A 65 -1.24 3.08 10.51
C ILE A 65 -1.61 2.78 9.05
N LEU A 66 -1.03 3.49 8.09
CA LEU A 66 -1.30 3.23 6.68
C LEU A 66 -0.85 1.81 6.29
N LEU A 67 0.38 1.43 6.62
CA LEU A 67 0.91 0.10 6.33
C LEU A 67 0.08 -0.99 7.02
N GLN A 68 -0.29 -0.80 8.29
CA GLN A 68 -1.21 -1.70 9.00
C GLN A 68 -2.52 -1.89 8.24
N ARG A 69 -3.14 -0.81 7.74
CA ARG A 69 -4.41 -0.89 6.98
C ARG A 69 -4.22 -1.63 5.66
N MET A 70 -3.14 -1.39 4.94
CA MET A 70 -2.79 -2.12 3.72
C MET A 70 -2.64 -3.62 4.02
N GLU A 71 -1.88 -3.95 5.05
CA GLU A 71 -1.66 -5.32 5.52
C GLU A 71 -2.96 -6.06 5.87
N MET A 72 -3.93 -5.37 6.48
CA MET A 72 -5.25 -5.94 6.75
C MET A 72 -6.05 -6.19 5.46
N VAL A 73 -6.01 -5.25 4.51
CA VAL A 73 -6.67 -5.41 3.20
C VAL A 73 -6.09 -6.61 2.44
N LEU A 74 -4.77 -6.77 2.42
CA LEU A 74 -4.09 -7.90 1.79
C LEU A 74 -4.48 -9.25 2.40
N ARG A 75 -4.47 -9.37 3.73
CA ARG A 75 -4.87 -10.62 4.40
C ARG A 75 -6.33 -11.04 4.09
N ILE A 76 -7.25 -10.06 3.98
CA ILE A 76 -8.63 -10.34 3.61
C ILE A 76 -8.70 -10.79 2.13
N SER A 77 -7.93 -10.15 1.25
CA SER A 77 -7.80 -10.56 -0.15
C SER A 77 -7.37 -12.02 -0.27
N ASP A 78 -6.32 -12.42 0.46
CA ASP A 78 -5.80 -13.79 0.43
C ASP A 78 -6.86 -14.82 0.87
N GLU A 79 -7.69 -14.49 1.87
CA GLU A 79 -8.80 -15.36 2.29
C GLU A 79 -9.88 -15.51 1.19
N ILE A 80 -10.16 -14.43 0.46
CA ILE A 80 -11.09 -14.45 -0.66
C ILE A 80 -10.50 -15.27 -1.81
N GLU A 81 -9.20 -15.11 -2.11
CA GLU A 81 -8.50 -15.89 -3.14
C GLU A 81 -8.56 -17.39 -2.85
N ALA A 82 -8.32 -17.81 -1.60
CA ALA A 82 -8.47 -19.20 -1.20
C ALA A 82 -9.89 -19.72 -1.45
N THR A 83 -10.91 -18.90 -1.17
CA THR A 83 -12.31 -19.25 -1.45
C THR A 83 -12.60 -19.33 -2.95
N ILE A 84 -12.03 -18.44 -3.77
CA ILE A 84 -12.14 -18.48 -5.23
C ILE A 84 -11.53 -19.76 -5.80
N VAL A 85 -10.40 -20.21 -5.26
CA VAL A 85 -9.76 -21.46 -5.67
C VAL A 85 -10.69 -22.66 -5.43
N GLU A 86 -11.37 -22.71 -4.28
CA GLU A 86 -12.34 -23.77 -3.97
C GLU A 86 -13.60 -23.70 -4.86
N LEU A 87 -14.06 -22.49 -5.21
CA LEU A 87 -15.18 -22.25 -6.13
C LEU A 87 -14.87 -22.63 -7.59
N GLY A 88 -13.60 -22.67 -7.99
CA GLY A 88 -13.21 -22.97 -9.37
C GLY A 88 -13.86 -22.03 -10.38
N THR A 89 -14.60 -22.58 -11.35
CA THR A 89 -15.24 -21.78 -12.42
C THR A 89 -16.35 -20.86 -11.91
N ASP A 90 -17.00 -21.21 -10.80
CA ASP A 90 -18.09 -20.43 -10.21
C ASP A 90 -17.58 -19.17 -9.50
N GLY A 91 -16.26 -19.09 -9.23
CA GLY A 91 -15.61 -17.95 -8.59
C GLY A 91 -15.24 -16.80 -9.53
N ARG A 92 -15.54 -16.89 -10.84
CA ARG A 92 -15.10 -15.91 -11.84
C ARG A 92 -15.55 -14.48 -11.54
N LEU A 93 -16.81 -14.28 -11.13
CA LEU A 93 -17.33 -12.96 -10.80
C LEU A 93 -16.70 -12.39 -9.53
N ILE A 94 -16.53 -13.24 -8.50
CA ILE A 94 -15.84 -12.87 -7.25
C ILE A 94 -14.41 -12.43 -7.54
N ARG A 95 -13.70 -13.14 -8.44
CA ARG A 95 -12.34 -12.75 -8.87
C ARG A 95 -12.31 -11.38 -9.53
N LEU A 96 -13.21 -11.10 -10.47
CA LEU A 96 -13.27 -9.79 -11.13
C LEU A 96 -13.51 -8.66 -10.14
N GLN A 97 -14.39 -8.87 -9.14
CA GLN A 97 -14.64 -7.89 -8.09
C GLN A 97 -13.43 -7.70 -7.16
N LEU A 98 -12.76 -8.81 -6.80
CA LEU A 98 -11.55 -8.75 -6.01
C LEU A 98 -10.46 -7.94 -6.73
N ASP A 99 -10.20 -8.26 -8.00
CA ASP A 99 -9.21 -7.57 -8.83
C ASP A 99 -9.51 -6.07 -8.95
N GLU A 100 -10.79 -5.68 -9.05
CA GLU A 100 -11.22 -4.28 -9.07
C GLU A 100 -10.95 -3.56 -7.75
N ILE A 101 -11.30 -4.17 -6.61
CA ILE A 101 -11.09 -3.58 -5.28
C ILE A 101 -9.59 -3.45 -4.95
N MET A 102 -8.80 -4.44 -5.36
CA MET A 102 -7.37 -4.54 -5.08
C MET A 102 -6.50 -3.75 -6.05
N ALA A 103 -7.07 -3.18 -7.11
CA ALA A 103 -6.34 -2.42 -8.12
C ALA A 103 -5.47 -1.32 -7.48
N GLY A 104 -4.16 -1.38 -7.75
CA GLY A 104 -3.17 -0.40 -7.29
C GLY A 104 -2.76 -0.50 -5.82
N VAL A 105 -3.38 -1.37 -5.00
CA VAL A 105 -3.05 -1.47 -3.55
C VAL A 105 -1.61 -1.93 -3.32
N GLN A 106 -1.15 -2.95 -4.07
CA GLN A 106 0.21 -3.47 -3.96
C GLN A 106 1.26 -2.44 -4.42
N ASP A 107 0.97 -1.71 -5.50
CA ASP A 107 1.87 -0.67 -5.99
C ASP A 107 1.97 0.49 -4.99
N GLU A 108 0.84 0.92 -4.40
CA GLU A 108 0.85 1.97 -3.39
C GLU A 108 1.58 1.52 -2.12
N ARG A 109 1.39 0.27 -1.69
CA ARG A 109 2.14 -0.33 -0.58
C ARG A 109 3.65 -0.26 -0.83
N ARG A 110 4.10 -0.68 -2.01
CA ARG A 110 5.51 -0.61 -2.42
C ARG A 110 6.03 0.83 -2.35
N LEU A 111 5.28 1.80 -2.87
CA LEU A 111 5.66 3.21 -2.87
C LEU A 111 5.76 3.81 -1.46
N VAL A 112 4.84 3.44 -0.56
CA VAL A 112 4.90 3.87 0.85
C VAL A 112 6.17 3.33 1.51
N VAL A 113 6.47 2.04 1.36
CA VAL A 113 7.71 1.48 1.95
C VAL A 113 8.94 2.17 1.37
N LEU A 114 9.01 2.34 0.05
CA LEU A 114 10.11 3.06 -0.61
C LEU A 114 10.35 4.47 -0.05
N ASP A 115 9.27 5.19 0.25
CA ASP A 115 9.34 6.58 0.71
C ASP A 115 9.87 6.73 2.14
N TYR A 116 9.73 5.73 3.00
CA TYR A 116 10.02 5.87 4.43
C TYR A 116 11.07 4.91 4.97
N PHE A 117 11.39 3.82 4.28
CA PHE A 117 12.43 2.90 4.73
C PHE A 117 13.84 3.42 4.38
N HIS A 118 14.82 3.04 5.18
CA HIS A 118 16.23 3.29 4.91
C HIS A 118 16.92 2.01 4.47
N GLU A 119 17.61 2.06 3.34
CA GLU A 119 18.39 0.92 2.86
C GLU A 119 19.60 0.71 3.78
N ASP A 120 19.87 -0.55 4.09
CA ASP A 120 21.09 -1.01 4.77
C ASP A 120 21.61 -2.26 4.06
N ALA A 121 22.83 -2.70 4.36
CA ALA A 121 23.55 -3.76 3.64
C ALA A 121 22.78 -5.09 3.51
N ALA A 122 21.84 -5.37 4.41
CA ALA A 122 20.98 -6.56 4.39
C ALA A 122 19.48 -6.21 4.47
N TRP A 123 19.13 -4.94 4.27
CA TRP A 123 17.78 -4.44 4.42
C TRP A 123 17.41 -3.59 3.21
N HIS A 124 16.73 -4.18 2.25
CA HIS A 124 16.21 -3.52 1.06
C HIS A 124 14.69 -3.63 1.04
N LEU A 125 14.10 -3.08 -0.02
CA LEU A 125 12.65 -3.06 -0.21
C LEU A 125 12.04 -4.47 -0.16
N GLU A 126 12.68 -5.47 -0.76
CA GLU A 126 12.15 -6.85 -0.82
C GLU A 126 12.09 -7.48 0.58
N GLU A 127 13.11 -7.28 1.41
CA GLU A 127 13.15 -7.78 2.78
C GLU A 127 12.09 -7.09 3.65
N ALA A 128 11.92 -5.77 3.50
CA ALA A 128 10.89 -5.01 4.21
C ALA A 128 9.48 -5.48 3.85
N MET A 129 9.20 -5.66 2.56
CA MET A 129 7.92 -6.18 2.07
C MET A 129 7.65 -7.60 2.56
N THR A 130 8.66 -8.48 2.47
CA THR A 130 8.56 -9.88 2.94
C THR A 130 8.24 -9.93 4.43
N ALA A 131 8.87 -9.08 5.23
CA ALA A 131 8.67 -9.10 6.66
C ALA A 131 7.32 -8.50 7.09
N LEU A 132 6.74 -7.57 6.31
CA LEU A 132 5.34 -7.15 6.47
C LEU A 132 4.35 -8.29 6.16
N ASP A 133 4.59 -9.04 5.08
CA ASP A 133 3.76 -10.19 4.69
C ASP A 133 3.76 -11.28 5.79
N GLN A 134 4.93 -11.52 6.39
CA GLN A 134 5.11 -12.57 7.41
C GLN A 134 4.67 -12.15 8.82
N LEU A 135 4.32 -10.87 9.03
CA LEU A 135 3.97 -10.37 10.34
C LEU A 135 2.67 -11.03 10.84
N ALA A 136 2.68 -11.56 12.06
CA ALA A 136 1.47 -12.14 12.64
C ALA A 136 0.41 -11.05 12.87
N THR A 137 -0.87 -11.41 12.78
CA THR A 137 -1.97 -10.44 12.99
C THR A 137 -1.92 -9.79 14.37
N SER A 138 -1.45 -10.50 15.42
CA SER A 138 -1.26 -9.93 16.75
C SER A 138 -0.23 -8.81 16.77
N ASP A 139 0.87 -9.01 16.04
CA ASP A 139 2.02 -8.12 16.02
C ASP A 139 1.73 -6.91 15.13
N LEU A 140 0.93 -7.13 14.08
CA LEU A 140 0.41 -6.07 13.21
C LEU A 140 -0.42 -5.04 13.98
N LEU A 141 -1.12 -5.45 15.03
CA LEU A 141 -1.93 -4.56 15.87
C LEU A 141 -1.08 -3.68 16.79
N ASP A 142 0.20 -4.01 16.99
CA ASP A 142 1.14 -3.21 17.75
C ASP A 142 1.96 -2.32 16.82
N LEU A 143 1.56 -1.05 16.72
CA LEU A 143 2.23 -0.07 15.86
C LEU A 143 3.74 0.06 16.17
N LYS A 144 4.15 -0.18 17.42
CA LYS A 144 5.57 -0.13 17.78
C LYS A 144 6.35 -1.29 17.19
N GLN A 145 5.74 -2.49 17.15
CA GLN A 145 6.36 -3.65 16.52
C GLN A 145 6.49 -3.44 15.02
N VAL A 146 5.45 -2.93 14.35
CA VAL A 146 5.52 -2.62 12.91
C VAL A 146 6.61 -1.56 12.62
N ALA A 147 6.68 -0.49 13.40
CA ALA A 147 7.72 0.53 13.26
C ALA A 147 9.14 -0.03 13.44
N SER A 148 9.33 -0.87 14.47
CA SER A 148 10.61 -1.51 14.76
C SER A 148 11.00 -2.50 13.67
N MET A 149 10.04 -3.26 13.16
CA MET A 149 10.27 -4.22 12.08
C MET A 149 10.85 -3.48 10.88
N LEU A 150 10.20 -2.40 10.44
CA LEU A 150 10.57 -1.65 9.24
C LEU A 150 11.87 -0.85 9.36
N HIS A 151 12.54 -0.90 10.51
CA HIS A 151 13.73 -0.11 10.82
C HIS A 151 13.51 1.39 10.60
N LEU A 152 12.30 1.89 10.90
CA LEU A 152 12.04 3.32 10.81
C LEU A 152 12.92 4.10 11.82
N PRO A 153 13.36 5.33 11.47
CA PRO A 153 14.17 6.17 12.36
C PRO A 153 13.57 6.25 13.77
N GLU A 154 14.42 6.25 14.80
CA GLU A 154 14.03 6.27 16.23
C GLU A 154 13.29 5.00 16.74
N GLY A 155 12.99 4.03 15.86
CA GLY A 155 12.41 2.73 16.20
C GLY A 155 11.08 2.80 16.95
N ALA A 156 10.72 1.72 17.65
CA ALA A 156 9.53 1.61 18.51
C ALA A 156 9.40 2.65 19.64
N GLY A 157 10.40 3.53 19.81
CA GLY A 157 10.54 4.40 20.97
C GLY A 157 9.52 5.52 21.01
N ASP A 158 9.36 6.24 19.90
CA ASP A 158 8.49 7.41 19.80
C ASP A 158 7.70 7.40 18.48
N LEU A 159 6.41 7.02 18.54
CA LEU A 159 5.56 7.01 17.35
C LEU A 159 5.23 8.42 16.82
N ASP A 160 5.46 9.46 17.63
CA ASP A 160 5.18 10.84 17.25
C ASP A 160 6.43 11.53 16.66
N GLY A 161 7.53 10.78 16.51
CA GLY A 161 8.73 11.19 15.79
C GLY A 161 8.43 11.55 14.34
N SER A 162 9.09 12.60 13.83
CA SER A 162 8.84 13.14 12.49
C SER A 162 9.56 12.33 11.41
N LEU A 163 8.89 12.07 10.30
CA LEU A 163 9.44 11.44 9.10
C LEU A 163 9.29 12.34 7.88
N GLN A 164 10.17 12.15 6.90
CA GLN A 164 10.10 12.84 5.61
C GLN A 164 10.04 11.80 4.49
N PRO A 165 9.01 11.83 3.62
CA PRO A 165 8.97 10.96 2.46
C PRO A 165 10.06 11.34 1.45
N LYS A 166 10.62 10.35 0.76
CA LYS A 166 11.54 10.56 -0.37
C LYS A 166 10.87 11.23 -1.57
N GLY A 167 9.63 10.89 -1.86
CA GLY A 167 8.77 11.50 -2.88
C GLY A 167 8.24 10.55 -3.97
N TYR A 168 8.58 9.26 -3.93
CA TYR A 168 8.17 8.25 -4.90
C TYR A 168 6.65 8.21 -5.08
N ARG A 169 5.89 8.19 -3.98
CA ARG A 169 4.44 8.07 -4.03
C ARG A 169 3.76 9.26 -4.69
N MET A 170 4.22 10.47 -4.40
CA MET A 170 3.67 11.70 -4.99
C MET A 170 4.08 11.84 -6.46
N LEU A 171 5.31 11.45 -6.82
CA LEU A 171 5.78 11.47 -8.20
C LEU A 171 5.05 10.44 -9.07
N ALA A 172 4.75 9.25 -8.55
CA ALA A 172 4.01 8.20 -9.26
C ALA A 172 2.58 8.62 -9.65
N ARG A 173 2.00 9.62 -8.97
CA ARG A 173 0.69 10.20 -9.32
C ARG A 173 0.74 11.13 -10.53
N ILE A 174 1.94 11.47 -11.03
CA ILE A 174 2.13 12.32 -12.20
C ILE A 174 2.03 11.43 -13.46
N PRO A 175 1.06 11.69 -14.36
CA PRO A 175 0.85 10.83 -15.52
C PRO A 175 2.08 10.75 -16.42
N ARG A 176 2.40 9.53 -16.87
CA ARG A 176 3.45 9.24 -17.88
C ARG A 176 4.87 9.64 -17.45
N LEU A 177 5.14 9.70 -16.15
CA LEU A 177 6.49 9.86 -15.62
C LEU A 177 7.15 8.46 -15.52
N PRO A 178 8.26 8.19 -16.23
CA PRO A 178 8.93 6.89 -16.15
C PRO A 178 9.62 6.68 -14.80
N ASP A 179 9.64 5.44 -14.29
CA ASP A 179 10.22 5.10 -12.98
C ASP A 179 11.69 5.52 -12.85
N GLY A 180 12.52 5.28 -13.87
CA GLY A 180 13.93 5.69 -13.82
C GLY A 180 14.14 7.21 -13.70
N VAL A 181 13.19 8.02 -14.17
CA VAL A 181 13.22 9.48 -13.97
C VAL A 181 12.83 9.82 -12.54
N VAL A 182 11.86 9.09 -11.96
CA VAL A 182 11.49 9.23 -10.54
C VAL A 182 12.70 8.91 -9.64
N ASP A 183 13.41 7.82 -9.92
CA ASP A 183 14.61 7.41 -9.19
C ASP A 183 15.66 8.53 -9.20
N HIS A 184 16.00 9.08 -10.36
CA HIS A 184 16.98 10.17 -10.46
C HIS A 184 16.56 11.45 -9.72
N ILE A 185 15.26 11.80 -9.74
CA ILE A 185 14.75 12.96 -8.99
C ILE A 185 14.90 12.70 -7.50
N VAL A 186 14.47 11.53 -7.02
CA VAL A 186 14.57 11.17 -5.61
C VAL A 186 16.02 11.13 -5.16
N GLU A 187 16.92 10.55 -5.95
CA GLU A 187 18.36 10.53 -5.66
C GLU A 187 18.94 11.94 -5.58
N ARG A 188 18.54 12.84 -6.48
CA ARG A 188 19.03 14.23 -6.51
C ARG A 188 18.58 15.06 -5.31
N PHE A 189 17.30 15.00 -4.96
CA PHE A 189 16.70 15.90 -3.97
C PHE A 189 16.59 15.26 -2.57
N GLY A 190 16.45 13.93 -2.50
CA GLY A 190 16.38 13.15 -1.27
C GLY A 190 15.05 13.18 -0.52
N THR A 191 14.29 14.28 -0.56
CA THR A 191 12.98 14.38 0.11
C THR A 191 11.94 15.11 -0.74
N LEU A 192 10.66 14.76 -0.55
CA LEU A 192 9.53 15.39 -1.23
C LEU A 192 9.53 16.89 -1.02
N SER A 193 9.76 17.36 0.21
CA SER A 193 9.77 18.79 0.55
C SER A 193 10.82 19.57 -0.26
N LYS A 194 11.97 18.95 -0.57
CA LYS A 194 12.99 19.54 -1.45
C LYS A 194 12.56 19.51 -2.91
N ILE A 195 11.97 18.40 -3.38
CA ILE A 195 11.44 18.27 -4.75
C ILE A 195 10.36 19.34 -5.01
N MET A 196 9.44 19.54 -4.07
CA MET A 196 8.38 20.53 -4.18
C MET A 196 8.91 21.97 -4.23
N ARG A 197 10.03 22.26 -3.56
CA ARG A 197 10.68 23.58 -3.57
C ARG A 197 11.57 23.81 -4.80
N ALA A 198 12.02 22.75 -5.46
CA ALA A 198 12.87 22.82 -6.65
C ALA A 198 12.24 23.69 -7.75
N THR A 199 13.06 24.48 -8.44
CA THR A 199 12.64 25.26 -9.60
C THR A 199 12.49 24.36 -10.83
N ILE A 200 11.93 24.88 -11.92
CA ILE A 200 11.87 24.14 -13.19
C ILE A 200 13.29 23.85 -13.69
N ASP A 201 14.20 24.81 -13.55
CA ASP A 201 15.59 24.67 -13.97
C ASP A 201 16.30 23.58 -13.13
N ASP A 202 16.10 23.55 -11.81
CA ASP A 202 16.66 22.50 -10.95
C ASP A 202 16.18 21.08 -11.35
N LEU A 203 14.94 20.97 -11.81
CA LEU A 203 14.34 19.71 -12.26
C LEU A 203 14.82 19.34 -13.68
N ASP A 204 15.02 20.32 -14.56
CA ASP A 204 15.55 20.12 -15.92
C ASP A 204 16.98 19.57 -15.89
N ASP A 205 17.78 20.02 -14.92
CA ASP A 205 19.16 19.55 -14.69
C ASP A 205 19.27 18.08 -14.26
N VAL A 206 18.15 17.40 -13.93
CA VAL A 206 18.15 15.97 -13.57
C VAL A 206 18.13 15.11 -14.83
N ASP A 207 19.01 14.11 -14.86
CA ASP A 207 19.17 13.23 -16.02
C ASP A 207 17.84 12.54 -16.40
N GLY A 208 17.48 12.65 -17.68
CA GLY A 208 16.25 12.09 -18.22
C GLY A 208 14.97 12.90 -17.94
N VAL A 209 14.99 14.03 -17.23
CA VAL A 209 13.80 14.88 -17.04
C VAL A 209 13.54 15.70 -18.30
N GLY A 210 14.36 16.72 -18.56
CA GLY A 210 14.13 17.68 -19.63
C GLY A 210 12.99 18.68 -19.35
N GLU A 211 13.07 19.86 -19.94
CA GLU A 211 12.23 21.03 -19.64
C GLU A 211 10.72 20.75 -19.66
N THR A 212 10.26 19.92 -20.59
CA THR A 212 8.84 19.56 -20.71
C THR A 212 8.37 18.71 -19.52
N ARG A 213 9.17 17.73 -19.07
CA ARG A 213 8.82 16.92 -17.90
C ARG A 213 8.98 17.73 -16.62
N ALA A 214 9.99 18.58 -16.51
CA ALA A 214 10.19 19.46 -15.36
C ALA A 214 8.95 20.33 -15.10
N ARG A 215 8.38 20.94 -16.14
CA ARG A 215 7.10 21.67 -16.05
C ARG A 215 5.95 20.76 -15.61
N ALA A 216 5.79 19.60 -16.24
CA ALA A 216 4.72 18.66 -15.92
C ALA A 216 4.79 18.17 -14.46
N ILE A 217 6.00 17.95 -13.94
CA ILE A 217 6.24 17.56 -12.55
C ILE A 217 5.85 18.70 -11.62
N LYS A 218 6.34 19.92 -11.88
CA LYS A 218 6.04 21.09 -11.04
C LYS A 218 4.55 21.38 -10.97
N GLU A 219 3.87 21.35 -12.11
CA GLU A 219 2.42 21.51 -12.18
C GLU A 219 1.66 20.37 -11.49
N GLY A 220 2.12 19.12 -11.68
CA GLY A 220 1.55 17.94 -11.05
C GLY A 220 1.57 18.03 -9.52
N LEU A 221 2.73 18.35 -8.95
CA LEU A 221 2.89 18.55 -7.52
C LEU A 221 2.10 19.75 -6.99
N SER A 222 2.02 20.87 -7.74
CA SER A 222 1.19 22.02 -7.37
C SER A 222 -0.29 21.65 -7.28
N ARG A 223 -0.82 20.92 -8.27
CA ARG A 223 -2.22 20.46 -8.27
C ARG A 223 -2.52 19.52 -7.09
N LEU A 224 -1.59 18.62 -6.74
CA LEU A 224 -1.73 17.75 -5.58
C LEU A 224 -1.77 18.57 -4.28
N ALA A 225 -0.92 19.58 -4.15
CA ALA A 225 -0.92 20.49 -3.01
C ALA A 225 -2.21 21.31 -2.89
N GLU A 226 -2.70 21.85 -4.01
CA GLU A 226 -3.96 22.59 -4.06
C GLU A 226 -5.16 21.70 -3.67
N ALA A 227 -5.21 20.46 -4.17
CA ALA A 227 -6.26 19.49 -3.83
C ALA A 227 -6.24 19.14 -2.34
N SER A 228 -5.05 18.98 -1.74
CA SER A 228 -4.89 18.78 -0.30
C SER A 228 -5.50 19.92 0.52
N ILE A 229 -5.24 21.17 0.11
CA ILE A 229 -5.76 22.37 0.79
C ILE A 229 -7.28 22.47 0.66
N LEU A 230 -7.83 22.22 -0.53
CA LEU A 230 -9.27 22.31 -0.78
C LEU A 230 -10.05 21.22 -0.02
N GLY A 231 -9.48 20.02 0.11
CA GLY A 231 -10.04 18.95 0.92
C GLY A 231 -10.14 19.26 2.42
N ARG A 232 -9.54 20.36 2.91
CA ARG A 232 -9.74 20.85 4.30
C ARG A 232 -11.08 21.55 4.51
N TYR A 233 -11.76 21.98 3.45
CA TYR A 233 -12.97 22.80 3.51
C TYR A 233 -14.25 22.10 3.04
N SER A 234 -14.15 20.85 2.58
CA SER A 234 -15.27 19.96 2.24
C SER A 234 -15.56 18.97 3.35
#